data_AF-A0A6P6B4Q8-F1
#
_entry.id   AF-A0A6P6B4Q8-F1
#
_cell.length_a   1.000
_cell.length_b   1.000
_cell.length_c   1.000
_cell.angle_alpha   90.00
_cell.angle_beta   90.00
_cell.angle_gamma   90.00
#
_symmetry.space_group_name_H-M   'P 1'
#
loop_
_entity.id
_entity.type
_entity.pdbx_description
1 polymer ?
#
loop_
_entity_poly.entity_id
_entity_poly.type
_entity_poly.pdbx_seq_one_letter_code
_entity_poly.pdbx_strand_id
1 'polypeptide(L)'
;MERRRGIDDYEPGPVPPQRPLDRFGFIKQEVGGSTPEGLPKSRLVADYEREARRVRKWRKMIGVGGSDWKHYARRKPHVVKRRIRKGIPDCLRGLVWQLISGSRDLLLMNPGVYEQLVIYETSASELDIIRDISRTFPSHVFFQQRHGPGQRSLYNVLKAYSVFDRDVGYVQGMGFLAGLLLLYMSEEDAFWLLVALLKGAVHAPMEGLYQVGLPLVQQYLFQFDHLVREQLPKLGEHFSQEMINPSMYASQWFITVFSYSFPFPLALRIWDVFLYEGVKIVFKVGLALLKYCHEDLIKLSFEKLIHALRNFPEDAMDPDTLLPMAYSIKVSRSLEDSKDEYEKQNRKHIQSTELIGKA
;
A
#
# COMPACT_ATOMS: atom_id res chain seq x y z
N MET A 1 -39.32 -46.81 -37.14
CA MET A 1 -39.53 -46.54 -35.71
C MET A 1 -38.34 -45.73 -35.20
N GLU A 2 -38.43 -44.42 -35.28
CA GLU A 2 -37.42 -43.51 -34.72
C GLU A 2 -37.88 -43.09 -33.31
N ARG A 3 -37.01 -43.23 -32.31
CA ARG A 3 -37.17 -42.55 -31.01
C ARG A 3 -35.92 -41.72 -30.75
N ARG A 4 -36.06 -40.40 -30.92
CA ARG A 4 -35.11 -39.38 -30.45
C ARG A 4 -35.00 -39.47 -28.92
N ARG A 5 -33.78 -39.57 -28.39
CA ARG A 5 -33.50 -39.40 -26.95
C ARG A 5 -33.38 -37.90 -26.67
N GLY A 6 -34.07 -37.47 -25.62
CA GLY A 6 -34.18 -36.08 -25.17
C GLY A 6 -32.86 -35.50 -24.70
N ILE A 7 -32.74 -34.19 -24.86
CA ILE A 7 -31.70 -33.33 -24.32
C ILE A 7 -32.05 -33.13 -22.85
N ASP A 8 -31.15 -33.48 -21.94
CA ASP A 8 -31.29 -33.19 -20.51
C ASP A 8 -31.15 -31.68 -20.29
N ASP A 9 -32.23 -31.05 -19.84
CA ASP A 9 -32.27 -29.67 -19.37
C ASP A 9 -31.47 -29.57 -18.05
N TYR A 10 -30.26 -29.03 -18.13
CA TYR A 10 -29.49 -28.61 -16.95
C TYR A 10 -30.06 -27.28 -16.45
N GLU A 11 -30.94 -27.33 -15.44
CA GLU A 11 -31.32 -26.14 -14.69
C GLU A 11 -30.10 -25.64 -13.89
N PRO A 12 -29.63 -24.38 -14.09
CA PRO A 12 -28.63 -23.80 -13.23
C PRO A 12 -29.24 -23.67 -11.83
N GLY A 13 -28.63 -24.34 -10.85
CA GLY A 13 -29.01 -24.19 -9.44
C GLY A 13 -29.05 -22.72 -9.02
N PRO A 14 -29.82 -22.38 -7.96
CA PRO A 14 -30.03 -21.00 -7.55
C PRO A 14 -28.70 -20.28 -7.36
N VAL A 15 -28.57 -19.13 -8.03
CA VAL A 15 -27.40 -18.26 -7.91
C VAL A 15 -27.22 -17.94 -6.42
N PRO A 16 -26.04 -18.22 -5.82
CA PRO A 16 -25.81 -17.90 -4.43
C PRO A 16 -26.14 -16.41 -4.17
N PRO A 17 -26.78 -16.06 -3.05
CA PRO A 17 -27.13 -14.68 -2.77
C PRO A 17 -25.87 -13.81 -2.85
N GLN A 18 -25.89 -12.80 -3.73
CA GLN A 18 -24.77 -11.88 -3.89
C GLN A 18 -24.61 -11.11 -2.58
N ARG A 19 -23.52 -11.39 -1.86
CA ARG A 19 -23.18 -10.65 -0.64
C ARG A 19 -23.02 -9.17 -0.99
N PRO A 20 -23.56 -8.25 -0.20
CA PRO A 20 -23.48 -6.83 -0.50
C PRO A 20 -22.01 -6.39 -0.52
N LEU A 21 -21.61 -5.75 -1.62
CA LEU A 21 -20.26 -5.20 -1.78
C LEU A 21 -20.24 -3.73 -1.35
N ASP A 22 -19.09 -3.26 -0.88
CA ASP A 22 -18.81 -1.84 -0.76
C ASP A 22 -18.44 -1.22 -2.13
N ARG A 23 -18.23 0.10 -2.14
CA ARG A 23 -17.87 0.84 -3.37
C ARG A 23 -16.50 0.46 -3.96
N PHE A 24 -15.69 -0.30 -3.23
CA PHE A 24 -14.36 -0.73 -3.63
C PHE A 24 -14.32 -2.22 -3.97
N GLY A 25 -15.45 -2.93 -3.91
CA GLY A 25 -15.53 -4.36 -4.27
C GLY A 25 -15.26 -5.32 -3.12
N PHE A 26 -15.18 -4.84 -1.87
CA PHE A 26 -15.08 -5.71 -0.69
C PHE A 26 -16.44 -6.17 -0.22
N ILE A 27 -16.54 -7.44 0.18
CA ILE A 27 -17.72 -7.99 0.82
C ILE A 27 -17.95 -7.30 2.16
N LYS A 28 -19.12 -6.71 2.35
CA LYS A 28 -19.52 -6.15 3.65
C LYS A 28 -19.75 -7.29 4.64
N GLN A 29 -19.16 -7.18 5.83
CA GLN A 29 -19.51 -8.05 6.93
C GLN A 29 -20.91 -7.65 7.44
N GLU A 30 -21.80 -8.63 7.60
CA GLU A 30 -23.11 -8.41 8.24
C GLU A 30 -22.87 -8.18 9.74
N VAL A 31 -22.61 -6.93 10.12
CA VAL A 31 -22.66 -6.54 11.53
C VAL A 31 -24.13 -6.35 11.87
N GLY A 32 -24.65 -7.16 12.79
CA GLY A 32 -26.05 -7.17 13.26
C GLY A 32 -26.47 -5.92 14.05
N GLY A 33 -26.21 -4.73 13.51
CA GLY A 33 -26.59 -3.45 14.08
C GLY A 33 -26.82 -2.43 12.98
N SER A 34 -28.06 -1.96 12.88
CA SER A 34 -28.51 -0.78 12.13
C SER A 34 -27.84 -0.55 10.77
N THR A 35 -28.53 -0.94 9.69
CA THR A 35 -28.42 -0.26 8.40
C THR A 35 -28.33 1.25 8.66
N PRO A 36 -27.27 1.96 8.22
CA PRO A 36 -27.30 3.40 8.23
C PRO A 36 -28.48 3.78 7.33
N GLU A 37 -29.50 4.42 7.93
CA GLU A 37 -30.60 5.03 7.20
C GLU A 37 -30.02 5.73 5.96
N GLY A 38 -30.59 5.38 4.79
CA GLY A 38 -30.06 5.80 3.50
C GLY A 38 -29.74 7.29 3.50
N LEU A 39 -28.49 7.64 3.14
CA LEU A 39 -28.05 9.02 2.99
C LEU A 39 -29.12 9.80 2.19
N PRO A 40 -29.56 10.98 2.66
CA PRO A 40 -30.61 11.73 1.99
C PRO A 40 -30.22 11.99 0.53
N LYS A 41 -31.15 11.75 -0.42
CA LYS A 41 -30.89 11.83 -1.88
C LYS A 41 -30.13 13.09 -2.30
N SER A 42 -30.41 14.23 -1.65
CA SER A 42 -29.70 15.51 -1.87
C SER A 42 -28.19 15.44 -1.59
N ARG A 43 -27.78 14.73 -0.52
CA ARG A 43 -26.36 14.55 -0.15
C ARG A 43 -25.61 13.69 -1.18
N LEU A 44 -26.26 12.63 -1.67
CA LEU A 44 -25.70 11.77 -2.73
C LEU A 44 -25.48 12.54 -4.04
N VAL A 45 -26.44 13.39 -4.43
CA VAL A 45 -26.30 14.25 -5.62
C VAL A 45 -25.15 15.25 -5.45
N ALA A 46 -25.06 15.92 -4.30
CA ALA A 46 -23.99 16.85 -4.01
C ALA A 46 -22.59 16.19 -4.03
N ASP A 47 -22.48 14.97 -3.52
CA ASP A 47 -21.23 14.18 -3.53
C ASP A 47 -20.86 13.75 -4.96
N TYR A 48 -21.82 13.31 -5.76
CA TYR A 48 -21.62 12.99 -7.17
C TYR A 48 -21.12 14.20 -7.96
N GLU A 49 -21.76 15.36 -7.80
CA GLU A 49 -21.34 16.59 -8.46
C GLU A 49 -19.94 17.05 -8.03
N ARG A 50 -19.63 16.90 -6.74
CA ARG A 50 -18.29 17.20 -6.19
C ARG A 50 -17.25 16.32 -6.85
N GLU A 51 -17.51 15.03 -6.98
CA GLU A 51 -16.59 14.07 -7.62
C GLU A 51 -16.44 14.37 -9.11
N ALA A 52 -17.53 14.64 -9.83
CA ALA A 52 -17.48 15.03 -11.24
C ALA A 52 -16.66 16.31 -11.46
N ARG A 53 -16.79 17.31 -10.56
CA ARG A 53 -15.95 18.53 -10.59
C ARG A 53 -14.47 18.20 -10.34
N ARG A 54 -14.16 17.25 -9.45
CA ARG A 54 -12.78 16.80 -9.21
C ARG A 54 -12.20 16.11 -10.44
N VAL A 55 -12.92 15.17 -11.04
CA VAL A 55 -12.53 14.45 -12.27
C VAL A 55 -12.26 15.43 -13.41
N ARG A 56 -13.16 16.40 -13.66
CA ARG A 56 -12.94 17.42 -14.71
C ARG A 56 -11.66 18.23 -14.48
N LYS A 57 -11.40 18.62 -13.23
CA LYS A 57 -10.18 19.36 -12.91
C LYS A 57 -8.92 18.52 -13.10
N TRP A 58 -8.97 17.23 -12.78
CA TRP A 58 -7.86 16.29 -12.99
C TRP A 58 -7.62 15.98 -14.47
N ARG A 59 -8.67 15.77 -15.27
CA ARG A 59 -8.55 15.60 -16.73
C ARG A 59 -7.85 16.78 -17.40
N LYS A 60 -8.15 18.02 -16.97
CA LYS A 60 -7.43 19.22 -17.43
C LYS A 60 -5.95 19.28 -17.05
N MET A 61 -5.52 18.50 -16.06
CA MET A 61 -4.11 18.45 -15.62
C MET A 61 -3.33 17.37 -16.35
N ILE A 62 -3.95 16.20 -16.57
CA ILE A 62 -3.29 15.04 -17.15
C ILE A 62 -3.39 15.01 -18.68
N GLY A 63 -4.35 15.72 -19.28
CA GLY A 63 -4.59 15.65 -20.72
C GLY A 63 -5.23 14.32 -21.16
N VAL A 64 -5.28 14.08 -22.47
CA VAL A 64 -5.79 12.80 -22.98
C VAL A 64 -4.71 11.75 -22.79
N GLY A 65 -5.04 10.69 -22.04
CA GLY A 65 -4.10 9.60 -21.79
C GLY A 65 -2.81 9.99 -21.06
N GLY A 66 -2.73 11.16 -20.41
CA GLY A 66 -1.51 11.60 -19.73
C GLY A 66 -0.59 12.55 -20.51
N SER A 67 -0.97 12.94 -21.74
CA SER A 67 -0.13 13.77 -22.63
C SER A 67 0.39 15.07 -22.01
N ASP A 68 -0.44 15.71 -21.17
CA ASP A 68 -0.16 17.05 -20.65
C ASP A 68 0.54 17.00 -19.27
N TRP A 69 0.61 15.81 -18.67
CA TRP A 69 1.03 15.63 -17.28
C TRP A 69 2.41 16.22 -17.00
N LYS A 70 3.43 15.83 -17.79
CA LYS A 70 4.82 16.29 -17.59
C LYS A 70 4.91 17.83 -17.66
N HIS A 71 4.22 18.44 -18.63
CA HIS A 71 4.17 19.90 -18.77
C HIS A 71 3.45 20.57 -17.59
N TYR A 72 2.28 20.06 -17.19
CA TYR A 72 1.49 20.63 -16.11
C TYR A 72 2.20 20.50 -14.76
N ALA A 73 2.77 19.33 -14.45
CA ALA A 73 3.46 19.06 -13.20
C ALA A 73 4.67 19.97 -13.02
N ARG A 74 5.43 20.22 -14.08
CA ARG A 74 6.55 21.17 -14.08
C ARG A 74 6.10 22.61 -13.86
N ARG A 75 5.00 23.05 -14.49
CA ARG A 75 4.53 24.44 -14.40
C ARG A 75 3.75 24.76 -13.11
N LYS A 76 3.06 23.78 -12.55
CA LYS A 76 2.14 23.98 -11.40
C LYS A 76 2.36 22.93 -10.30
N PRO A 77 3.59 22.74 -9.78
CA PRO A 77 3.91 21.69 -8.82
C PRO A 77 3.09 21.81 -7.52
N HIS A 78 2.88 23.03 -7.02
CA HIS A 78 2.06 23.26 -5.82
C HIS A 78 0.59 22.86 -6.01
N VAL A 79 0.05 23.02 -7.22
CA VAL A 79 -1.34 22.63 -7.53
C VAL A 79 -1.45 21.11 -7.57
N VAL A 80 -0.47 20.43 -8.18
CA VAL A 80 -0.36 18.97 -8.20
C VAL A 80 -0.32 18.41 -6.79
N LYS A 81 0.68 18.84 -5.99
CA LYS A 81 0.84 18.42 -4.60
C LYS A 81 -0.45 18.57 -3.79
N ARG A 82 -1.08 19.75 -3.85
CA ARG A 82 -2.32 20.03 -3.13
C ARG A 82 -3.46 19.11 -3.57
N ARG A 83 -3.57 18.77 -4.85
CA ARG A 83 -4.66 17.92 -5.36
C ARG A 83 -4.45 16.46 -5.05
N ILE A 84 -3.21 15.97 -5.10
CA ILE A 84 -2.84 14.63 -4.64
C ILE A 84 -3.16 14.48 -3.16
N ARG A 85 -2.75 15.45 -2.33
CA ARG A 85 -3.10 15.47 -0.90
C ARG A 85 -4.60 15.56 -0.63
N LYS A 86 -5.41 16.14 -1.52
CA LYS A 86 -6.89 16.11 -1.45
C LYS A 86 -7.52 14.82 -1.98
N GLY A 87 -6.75 13.99 -2.68
CA GLY A 87 -7.19 12.74 -3.26
C GLY A 87 -7.37 12.76 -4.76
N ILE A 88 -6.88 11.69 -5.34
CA ILE A 88 -7.07 11.34 -6.74
C ILE A 88 -8.47 10.72 -6.85
N PRO A 89 -9.32 11.17 -7.78
CA PRO A 89 -10.58 10.51 -8.08
C PRO A 89 -10.36 9.05 -8.39
N ASP A 90 -11.25 8.20 -7.90
CA ASP A 90 -11.06 6.75 -7.91
C ASP A 90 -10.82 6.21 -9.34
N CYS A 91 -11.66 6.62 -10.28
CA CYS A 91 -11.54 6.28 -11.71
C CYS A 91 -10.28 6.79 -12.43
N LEU A 92 -9.47 7.64 -11.78
CA LEU A 92 -8.24 8.19 -12.37
C LEU A 92 -6.97 7.62 -11.72
N ARG A 93 -7.07 6.82 -10.65
CA ARG A 93 -5.90 6.29 -9.94
C ARG A 93 -4.99 5.48 -10.83
N GLY A 94 -5.53 4.53 -11.60
CA GLY A 94 -4.73 3.70 -12.52
C GLY A 94 -3.78 4.53 -13.38
N LEU A 95 -4.33 5.52 -14.09
CA LEU A 95 -3.54 6.41 -14.94
C LEU A 95 -2.63 7.35 -14.13
N VAL A 96 -3.15 8.02 -13.10
CA VAL A 96 -2.37 9.03 -12.35
C VAL A 96 -1.21 8.38 -11.59
N TRP A 97 -1.42 7.20 -11.00
CA TRP A 97 -0.39 6.46 -10.29
C TRP A 97 0.77 6.08 -11.22
N GLN A 98 0.49 5.61 -12.44
CA GLN A 98 1.53 5.36 -13.44
C GLN A 98 2.32 6.63 -13.83
N LEU A 99 1.62 7.77 -13.91
CA LEU A 99 2.22 9.05 -14.28
C LEU A 99 3.10 9.66 -13.17
N ILE A 100 2.74 9.48 -11.91
CA ILE A 100 3.50 10.01 -10.76
C ILE A 100 4.64 9.08 -10.34
N SER A 101 4.52 7.76 -10.57
CA SER A 101 5.55 6.78 -10.25
C SER A 101 6.64 6.67 -11.31
N GLY A 102 6.39 7.16 -12.53
CA GLY A 102 7.27 6.96 -13.68
C GLY A 102 7.14 5.58 -14.34
N SER A 103 6.25 4.71 -13.86
CA SER A 103 6.12 3.34 -14.36
C SER A 103 5.69 3.26 -15.81
N ARG A 104 4.93 4.25 -16.29
CA ARG A 104 4.55 4.32 -17.70
C ARG A 104 5.74 4.49 -18.63
N ASP A 105 6.72 5.30 -18.24
CA ASP A 105 7.93 5.49 -19.04
C ASP A 105 8.74 4.18 -19.05
N LEU A 106 8.82 3.46 -17.92
CA LEU A 106 9.47 2.14 -17.87
C LEU A 106 8.81 1.12 -18.79
N LEU A 107 7.48 1.03 -18.77
CA LEU A 107 6.74 0.13 -19.66
C LEU A 107 7.06 0.42 -21.13
N LEU A 108 6.99 1.69 -21.54
CA LEU A 108 7.24 2.09 -22.92
C LEU A 108 8.69 1.84 -23.38
N MET A 109 9.64 1.88 -22.46
CA MET A 109 11.06 1.61 -22.73
C MET A 109 11.39 0.11 -22.82
N ASN A 110 10.51 -0.77 -22.35
CA ASN A 110 10.79 -2.19 -22.19
C ASN A 110 9.67 -3.09 -22.77
N PRO A 111 9.31 -2.93 -24.05
CA PRO A 111 8.23 -3.69 -24.67
C PRO A 111 8.53 -5.20 -24.64
N GLY A 112 7.54 -6.00 -24.24
CA GLY A 112 7.61 -7.47 -24.26
C GLY A 112 8.37 -8.10 -23.08
N VAL A 113 9.05 -7.31 -22.25
CA VAL A 113 9.83 -7.84 -21.11
C VAL A 113 8.90 -8.53 -20.09
N TYR A 114 7.74 -7.95 -19.79
CA TYR A 114 6.80 -8.56 -18.86
C TYR A 114 6.32 -9.93 -19.35
N GLU A 115 5.89 -10.00 -20.62
CA GLU A 115 5.47 -11.24 -21.27
C GLU A 115 6.59 -12.29 -21.23
N GLN A 116 7.83 -11.88 -21.51
CA GLN A 116 8.98 -12.77 -21.47
C GLN A 116 9.17 -13.40 -20.07
N LEU A 117 9.11 -12.59 -19.01
CA LEU A 117 9.29 -13.02 -17.62
C LEU A 117 8.16 -13.94 -17.16
N VAL A 118 6.91 -13.67 -17.57
CA VAL A 118 5.76 -14.49 -17.15
C VAL A 118 5.75 -15.83 -17.88
N ILE A 119 6.06 -15.87 -19.18
CA ILE A 119 5.89 -17.07 -20.00
C ILE A 119 7.11 -17.99 -19.95
N TYR A 120 8.31 -17.43 -20.11
CA TYR A 120 9.50 -18.24 -20.40
C TYR A 120 10.40 -18.50 -19.19
N GLU A 121 10.22 -17.75 -18.11
CA GLU A 121 11.06 -17.88 -16.93
C GLU A 121 10.39 -18.69 -15.80
N THR A 122 11.22 -19.28 -14.94
CA THR A 122 10.78 -20.01 -13.74
C THR A 122 11.21 -19.27 -12.48
N SER A 123 10.29 -19.11 -11.54
CA SER A 123 10.56 -18.48 -10.24
C SER A 123 10.93 -19.52 -9.19
N ALA A 124 12.00 -19.25 -8.43
CA ALA A 124 12.34 -20.05 -7.25
C ALA A 124 11.37 -19.83 -6.08
N SER A 125 10.55 -18.78 -6.13
CA SER A 125 9.65 -18.37 -5.04
C SER A 125 8.19 -18.76 -5.27
N GLU A 126 7.91 -19.64 -6.23
CA GLU A 126 6.55 -20.02 -6.63
C GLU A 126 5.67 -20.48 -5.45
N LEU A 127 6.21 -21.32 -4.56
CA LEU A 127 5.45 -21.83 -3.41
C LEU A 127 5.11 -20.74 -2.40
N ASP A 128 6.02 -19.79 -2.17
CA ASP A 128 5.79 -18.67 -1.25
C ASP A 128 4.78 -17.68 -1.82
N ILE A 129 4.84 -17.43 -3.13
CA ILE A 129 3.86 -16.61 -3.84
C ILE A 129 2.46 -17.24 -3.72
N ILE A 130 2.32 -18.55 -3.98
CA ILE A 130 1.03 -19.27 -3.88
C ILE A 130 0.43 -19.17 -2.48
N ARG A 131 1.26 -19.29 -1.43
CA ARG A 131 0.82 -19.17 -0.04
C ARG A 131 0.22 -17.78 0.23
N ASP A 132 0.87 -16.74 -0.28
CA ASP A 132 0.50 -15.34 0.01
C ASP A 132 -0.66 -14.79 -0.80
N ILE A 133 -0.88 -15.30 -2.01
CA ILE A 133 -2.02 -14.90 -2.85
C ILE A 133 -3.34 -15.14 -2.12
N SER A 134 -3.47 -16.29 -1.43
CA SER A 134 -4.72 -16.69 -0.76
C SER A 134 -5.15 -15.75 0.37
N ARG A 135 -4.21 -14.99 0.94
CA ARG A 135 -4.43 -14.06 2.05
C ARG A 135 -4.35 -12.59 1.65
N THR A 136 -4.17 -12.30 0.36
CA THR A 136 -4.11 -10.93 -0.17
C THR A 136 -5.51 -10.46 -0.57
N PHE A 137 -6.07 -9.49 0.15
CA PHE A 137 -7.44 -8.97 -0.03
C PHE A 137 -8.52 -10.07 -0.20
N PRO A 138 -8.59 -11.08 0.71
CA PRO A 138 -9.41 -12.27 0.49
C PRO A 138 -10.93 -11.99 0.44
N SER A 139 -11.38 -10.87 1.01
CA SER A 139 -12.77 -10.42 0.98
C SER A 139 -13.12 -9.57 -0.25
N HIS A 140 -12.17 -9.28 -1.12
CA HIS A 140 -12.40 -8.51 -2.34
C HIS A 140 -12.90 -9.41 -3.48
N VAL A 141 -13.94 -8.98 -4.19
CA VAL A 141 -14.63 -9.75 -5.24
C VAL A 141 -13.70 -10.27 -6.35
N PHE A 142 -12.62 -9.53 -6.64
CA PHE A 142 -11.62 -9.91 -7.64
C PHE A 142 -10.65 -11.01 -7.16
N PHE A 143 -10.36 -11.07 -5.85
CA PHE A 143 -9.36 -11.99 -5.27
C PHE A 143 -9.97 -13.16 -4.48
N GLN A 144 -11.26 -13.09 -4.13
CA GLN A 144 -11.94 -14.10 -3.31
C GLN A 144 -11.95 -15.50 -3.94
N GLN A 145 -11.97 -15.60 -5.28
CA GLN A 145 -12.06 -16.88 -5.96
C GLN A 145 -10.68 -17.52 -5.99
N ARG A 146 -10.54 -18.65 -5.31
CA ARG A 146 -9.33 -19.48 -5.36
C ARG A 146 -9.02 -19.87 -6.80
N HIS A 147 -7.80 -19.61 -7.26
CA HIS A 147 -7.37 -19.82 -8.65
C HIS A 147 -8.17 -19.02 -9.70
N GLY A 148 -8.96 -18.02 -9.27
CA GLY A 148 -9.70 -17.13 -10.16
C GLY A 148 -8.80 -16.14 -10.92
N PRO A 149 -9.37 -15.33 -11.82
CA PRO A 149 -8.61 -14.36 -12.61
C PRO A 149 -7.73 -13.43 -11.76
N GLY A 150 -8.23 -12.83 -10.68
CA GLY A 150 -7.44 -11.91 -9.87
C GLY A 150 -6.28 -12.58 -9.13
N GLN A 151 -6.46 -13.81 -8.63
CA GLN A 151 -5.36 -14.57 -8.02
C GLN A 151 -4.30 -14.97 -9.05
N ARG A 152 -4.71 -15.31 -10.29
CA ARG A 152 -3.77 -15.60 -11.39
C ARG A 152 -2.99 -14.36 -11.81
N SER A 153 -3.65 -13.21 -11.94
CA SER A 153 -2.94 -11.97 -12.25
C SER A 153 -1.98 -11.55 -11.14
N LEU A 154 -2.38 -11.71 -9.87
CA LEU A 154 -1.49 -11.49 -8.74
C LEU A 154 -0.28 -12.42 -8.77
N TYR A 155 -0.49 -13.70 -9.05
CA TYR A 155 0.59 -14.67 -9.26
C TYR A 155 1.54 -14.22 -10.36
N ASN A 156 1.04 -13.87 -11.54
CA ASN A 156 1.87 -13.50 -12.68
C ASN A 156 2.73 -12.26 -12.40
N VAL A 157 2.17 -11.22 -11.77
CA VAL A 157 2.92 -10.01 -11.39
C VAL A 157 4.03 -10.34 -10.41
N LEU A 158 3.73 -11.10 -9.35
CA LEU A 158 4.71 -11.47 -8.33
C LEU A 158 5.78 -12.42 -8.87
N LYS A 159 5.39 -13.38 -9.70
CA LYS A 159 6.30 -14.29 -10.41
C LYS A 159 7.25 -13.49 -11.29
N ALA A 160 6.72 -12.63 -12.17
CA ALA A 160 7.53 -11.81 -13.06
C ALA A 160 8.52 -10.93 -12.28
N TYR A 161 8.06 -10.27 -11.22
CA TYR A 161 8.96 -9.46 -10.38
C TYR A 161 10.05 -10.31 -9.73
N SER A 162 9.71 -11.47 -9.17
CA SER A 162 10.69 -12.34 -8.51
C SER A 162 11.79 -12.84 -9.44
N VAL A 163 11.53 -12.89 -10.75
CA VAL A 163 12.56 -13.22 -11.75
C VAL A 163 13.26 -11.98 -12.29
N PHE A 164 12.56 -10.85 -12.40
CA PHE A 164 13.15 -9.58 -12.80
C PHE A 164 14.26 -9.13 -11.84
N ASP A 165 14.03 -9.28 -10.53
CA ASP A 165 15.01 -9.00 -9.48
C ASP A 165 15.23 -10.27 -8.66
N ARG A 166 16.15 -11.14 -9.11
CA ARG A 166 16.44 -12.42 -8.45
C ARG A 166 17.13 -12.28 -7.09
N ASP A 167 17.79 -11.14 -6.85
CA ASP A 167 18.45 -10.85 -5.58
C ASP A 167 17.42 -10.61 -4.47
N VAL A 168 16.30 -9.97 -4.83
CA VAL A 168 15.13 -9.83 -3.94
C VAL A 168 14.24 -11.07 -3.99
N GLY A 169 13.97 -11.59 -5.19
CA GLY A 169 12.98 -12.62 -5.42
C GLY A 169 11.57 -12.18 -5.01
N TYR A 170 10.89 -13.03 -4.24
CA TYR A 170 9.63 -12.70 -3.59
C TYR A 170 9.79 -12.73 -2.07
N VAL A 171 9.30 -11.70 -1.41
CA VAL A 171 9.21 -11.62 0.05
C VAL A 171 7.78 -11.32 0.48
N GLN A 172 7.39 -11.96 1.58
CA GLN A 172 6.08 -11.81 2.18
C GLN A 172 5.72 -10.33 2.41
N GLY A 173 4.53 -9.96 1.93
CA GLY A 173 4.00 -8.59 1.98
C GLY A 173 3.96 -7.91 0.62
N MET A 174 4.80 -8.31 -0.34
CA MET A 174 4.76 -7.78 -1.70
C MET A 174 3.41 -8.03 -2.39
N GLY A 175 2.73 -9.13 -2.04
CA GLY A 175 1.37 -9.41 -2.51
C GLY A 175 0.38 -8.27 -2.26
N PHE A 176 0.49 -7.57 -1.14
CA PHE A 176 -0.40 -6.43 -0.84
C PHE A 176 -0.09 -5.17 -1.65
N LEU A 177 1.16 -5.00 -2.11
CA LEU A 177 1.51 -3.95 -3.07
C LEU A 177 0.90 -4.29 -4.44
N ALA A 178 1.23 -5.46 -4.98
CA ALA A 178 0.77 -5.91 -6.30
C ALA A 178 -0.76 -6.03 -6.37
N GLY A 179 -1.38 -6.57 -5.32
CA GLY A 179 -2.83 -6.71 -5.21
C GLY A 179 -3.54 -5.36 -5.26
N LEU A 180 -3.04 -4.35 -4.54
CA LEU A 180 -3.63 -3.00 -4.56
C LEU A 180 -3.49 -2.36 -5.95
N LEU A 181 -2.36 -2.56 -6.63
CA LEU A 181 -2.15 -2.05 -7.98
C LEU A 181 -3.10 -2.69 -9.00
N LEU A 182 -3.26 -4.02 -8.93
CA LEU A 182 -4.16 -4.78 -9.81
C LEU A 182 -5.64 -4.41 -9.68
N LEU A 183 -6.04 -3.75 -8.59
CA LEU A 183 -7.39 -3.20 -8.46
C LEU A 183 -7.63 -1.95 -9.33
N TYR A 184 -6.57 -1.34 -9.87
CA TYR A 184 -6.65 -0.07 -10.59
C TYR A 184 -6.01 -0.07 -11.98
N MET A 185 -5.25 -1.10 -12.35
CA MET A 185 -4.56 -1.15 -13.64
C MET A 185 -4.40 -2.59 -14.15
N SER A 186 -3.93 -2.71 -15.39
CA SER A 186 -3.66 -4.01 -16.01
C SER A 186 -2.52 -4.75 -15.31
N GLU A 187 -2.36 -6.03 -15.63
CA GLU A 187 -1.33 -6.89 -15.08
C GLU A 187 0.08 -6.35 -15.34
N GLU A 188 0.38 -5.97 -16.58
CA GLU A 188 1.67 -5.41 -16.98
C GLU A 188 1.91 -4.01 -16.38
N ASP A 189 0.88 -3.17 -16.33
CA ASP A 189 0.98 -1.84 -15.68
C ASP A 189 1.34 -1.98 -14.19
N ALA A 190 0.73 -2.94 -13.50
CA ALA A 190 0.97 -3.21 -12.08
C ALA A 190 2.39 -3.73 -11.86
N PHE A 191 2.89 -4.60 -12.74
CA PHE A 191 4.28 -5.05 -12.73
C PHE A 191 5.25 -3.88 -12.85
N TRP A 192 5.09 -3.02 -13.87
CA TRP A 192 6.01 -1.89 -14.06
C TRP A 192 5.93 -0.86 -12.94
N LEU A 193 4.77 -0.71 -12.30
CA LEU A 193 4.65 0.17 -11.13
C LEU A 193 5.31 -0.43 -9.90
N LEU A 194 5.22 -1.75 -9.70
CA LEU A 194 5.99 -2.44 -8.67
C LEU A 194 7.50 -2.29 -8.89
N VAL A 195 7.97 -2.46 -10.14
CA VAL A 195 9.38 -2.22 -10.52
C VAL A 195 9.78 -0.77 -10.23
N ALA A 196 8.96 0.21 -10.63
CA ALA A 196 9.22 1.63 -10.40
C ALA A 196 9.39 1.97 -8.91
N LEU A 197 8.62 1.31 -8.04
CA LEU A 197 8.70 1.48 -6.60
C LEU A 197 9.97 0.86 -6.01
N LEU A 198 10.21 -0.41 -6.33
CA LEU A 198 11.25 -1.18 -5.66
C LEU A 198 12.63 -0.81 -6.17
N LYS A 199 12.80 -0.62 -7.50
CA LYS A 199 14.06 -0.19 -8.13
C LYS A 199 14.28 1.32 -8.13
N GLY A 200 13.30 2.11 -7.72
CA GLY A 200 13.42 3.56 -7.55
C GLY A 200 13.47 4.35 -8.87
N ALA A 201 12.33 4.47 -9.56
CA ALA A 201 12.22 5.28 -10.78
C ALA A 201 12.15 6.79 -10.49
N VAL A 202 11.40 7.19 -9.46
CA VAL A 202 11.18 8.59 -9.07
C VAL A 202 11.70 8.89 -7.67
N HIS A 203 11.50 7.96 -6.74
CA HIS A 203 11.99 8.06 -5.36
C HIS A 203 13.13 7.06 -5.15
N ALA A 204 13.81 7.16 -4.00
CA ALA A 204 14.87 6.21 -3.64
C ALA A 204 14.35 4.76 -3.68
N PRO A 205 15.17 3.79 -4.13
CA PRO A 205 14.80 2.38 -4.21
C PRO A 205 14.28 1.85 -2.87
N MET A 206 13.28 0.98 -2.93
CA MET A 206 12.63 0.36 -1.77
C MET A 206 12.86 -1.15 -1.69
N GLU A 207 13.60 -1.74 -2.63
CA GLU A 207 14.02 -3.15 -2.63
C GLU A 207 14.66 -3.62 -1.32
N GLY A 208 15.38 -2.74 -0.61
CA GLY A 208 15.94 -3.06 0.72
C GLY A 208 14.90 -3.39 1.80
N LEU A 209 13.61 -3.13 1.56
CA LEU A 209 12.51 -3.61 2.42
C LEU A 209 12.28 -5.12 2.29
N TYR A 210 12.78 -5.71 1.20
CA TYR A 210 12.52 -7.07 0.77
C TYR A 210 13.80 -7.86 0.51
N GLN A 211 14.97 -7.28 0.76
CA GLN A 211 16.23 -8.01 0.73
C GLN A 211 16.41 -8.86 1.99
N VAL A 212 17.27 -9.86 1.91
CA VAL A 212 17.65 -10.72 3.05
C VAL A 212 18.11 -9.85 4.22
N GLY A 213 17.57 -10.13 5.41
CA GLY A 213 17.82 -9.34 6.62
C GLY A 213 16.96 -8.07 6.75
N LEU A 214 16.16 -7.72 5.74
CA LEU A 214 15.25 -6.58 5.73
C LEU A 214 15.93 -5.25 6.13
N PRO A 215 17.10 -4.91 5.54
CA PRO A 215 17.93 -3.80 6.02
C PRO A 215 17.19 -2.47 6.08
N LEU A 216 16.34 -2.19 5.08
CA LEU A 216 15.58 -0.94 5.03
C LEU A 216 14.42 -0.93 6.03
N VAL A 217 13.85 -2.10 6.37
CA VAL A 217 12.84 -2.19 7.44
C VAL A 217 13.49 -1.85 8.78
N GLN A 218 14.66 -2.44 9.08
CA GLN A 218 15.38 -2.17 10.32
C GLN A 218 15.75 -0.69 10.44
N GLN A 219 16.29 -0.10 9.36
CA GLN A 219 16.58 1.33 9.31
C GLN A 219 15.32 2.16 9.56
N TYR A 220 14.22 1.89 8.87
CA TYR A 220 12.98 2.66 9.03
C TYR A 220 12.39 2.54 10.43
N LEU A 221 12.45 1.36 11.05
CA LEU A 221 11.99 1.17 12.43
C LEU A 221 12.87 1.94 13.42
N PHE A 222 14.20 1.95 13.23
CA PHE A 222 15.12 2.77 14.04
C PHE A 222 14.80 4.26 13.91
N GLN A 223 14.63 4.75 12.68
CA GLN A 223 14.28 6.15 12.41
C GLN A 223 12.91 6.50 12.99
N PHE A 224 11.94 5.59 12.92
CA PHE A 224 10.60 5.80 13.47
C PHE A 224 10.63 5.87 15.00
N ASP A 225 11.39 4.99 15.66
CA ASP A 225 11.62 5.01 17.10
C ASP A 225 12.20 6.36 17.56
N HIS A 226 13.23 6.84 16.86
CA HIS A 226 13.84 8.14 17.12
C HIS A 226 12.82 9.28 16.99
N LEU A 227 12.02 9.28 15.91
CA LEU A 227 10.98 10.27 15.69
C LEU A 227 9.89 10.26 16.77
N VAL A 228 9.52 9.08 17.28
CA VAL A 228 8.55 8.96 18.40
C VAL A 228 9.14 9.59 19.66
N ARG A 229 10.39 9.29 20.02
CA ARG A 229 11.05 9.90 21.18
C ARG A 229 11.23 11.41 21.04
N GLU A 230 11.54 11.89 19.84
CA GLU A 230 11.74 13.32 19.56
C GLU A 230 10.41 14.11 19.61
N GLN A 231 9.36 13.61 18.95
CA GLN A 231 8.13 14.38 18.71
C GLN A 231 6.99 14.05 19.66
N LEU A 232 7.03 12.88 20.30
CA LEU A 232 6.06 12.40 21.29
C LEU A 232 6.79 11.89 22.54
N PRO A 233 7.61 12.73 23.22
CA PRO A 233 8.60 12.27 24.22
C PRO A 233 7.99 11.48 25.38
N LYS A 234 6.82 11.88 25.88
CA LYS A 234 6.11 11.15 26.94
C LYS A 234 5.72 9.74 26.50
N LEU A 235 5.23 9.61 25.28
CA LEU A 235 4.87 8.32 24.70
C LEU A 235 6.11 7.47 24.41
N GLY A 236 7.19 8.09 23.91
CA GLY A 236 8.46 7.41 23.68
C GLY A 236 9.12 6.91 24.96
N GLU A 237 9.02 7.66 26.06
CA GLU A 237 9.45 7.22 27.39
C GLU A 237 8.59 6.05 27.88
N HIS A 238 7.27 6.16 27.79
CA HIS A 238 6.34 5.08 28.14
C HIS A 238 6.62 3.80 27.34
N PHE A 239 6.84 3.91 26.03
CA PHE A 239 7.20 2.77 25.19
C PHE A 239 8.53 2.14 25.62
N SER A 240 9.49 2.95 26.08
CA SER A 240 10.77 2.45 26.58
C SER A 240 10.60 1.72 27.93
N GLN A 241 9.76 2.24 28.82
CA GLN A 241 9.43 1.62 30.11
C GLN A 241 8.68 0.29 29.93
N GLU A 242 7.74 0.25 29.00
CA GLU A 242 6.98 -0.96 28.65
C GLU A 242 7.70 -1.87 27.64
N MET A 243 8.97 -1.59 27.30
CA MET A 243 9.79 -2.39 26.37
C MET A 243 9.14 -2.61 24.98
N ILE A 244 8.39 -1.63 24.50
CA ILE A 244 7.74 -1.65 23.19
C ILE A 244 8.76 -1.30 22.10
N ASN A 245 8.99 -2.25 21.19
CA ASN A 245 9.79 -2.02 20.00
C ASN A 245 8.90 -1.77 18.77
N PRO A 246 9.21 -0.79 17.90
CA PRO A 246 8.44 -0.54 16.68
C PRO A 246 8.25 -1.76 15.77
N SER A 247 9.19 -2.70 15.75
CA SER A 247 9.06 -3.95 14.98
C SER A 247 7.81 -4.76 15.33
N MET A 248 7.29 -4.61 16.55
CA MET A 248 6.12 -5.35 17.06
C MET A 248 4.79 -4.90 16.45
N TYR A 249 4.74 -3.69 15.88
CA TYR A 249 3.50 -3.07 15.37
C TYR A 249 3.64 -2.34 14.03
N ALA A 250 4.80 -1.75 13.72
CA ALA A 250 4.98 -0.85 12.57
C ALA A 250 5.62 -1.52 11.33
N SER A 251 6.19 -2.72 11.44
CA SER A 251 6.86 -3.40 10.32
C SER A 251 5.97 -3.49 9.07
N GLN A 252 4.71 -3.88 9.25
CA GLN A 252 3.74 -4.00 8.15
C GLN A 252 3.35 -2.65 7.54
N TRP A 253 3.45 -1.55 8.30
CA TRP A 253 3.15 -0.21 7.77
C TRP A 253 4.13 0.18 6.68
N PHE A 254 5.42 -0.12 6.88
CA PHE A 254 6.48 0.16 5.91
C PHE A 254 6.50 -0.84 4.76
N ILE A 255 6.40 -2.14 5.07
CA ILE A 255 6.41 -3.21 4.06
C ILE A 255 5.23 -3.03 3.11
N THR A 256 4.01 -2.92 3.63
CA THR A 256 2.80 -2.91 2.78
C THR A 256 2.28 -1.52 2.47
N VAL A 257 2.95 -0.45 2.94
CA VAL A 257 2.46 0.93 2.81
C VAL A 257 0.99 1.01 3.30
N PHE A 258 0.75 0.44 4.47
CA PHE A 258 -0.54 0.31 5.14
C PHE A 258 -1.62 -0.51 4.40
N SER A 259 -1.35 -1.14 3.26
CA SER A 259 -2.40 -1.84 2.49
C SER A 259 -2.84 -3.18 3.07
N TYR A 260 -2.14 -3.70 4.09
CA TYR A 260 -2.53 -4.95 4.77
C TYR A 260 -3.60 -4.77 5.85
N SER A 261 -3.34 -3.96 6.88
CA SER A 261 -4.14 -3.94 8.12
C SER A 261 -5.07 -2.74 8.26
N PHE A 262 -5.04 -1.79 7.33
CA PHE A 262 -5.82 -0.55 7.43
C PHE A 262 -7.03 -0.57 6.50
N PRO A 263 -8.09 0.21 6.82
CA PRO A 263 -9.23 0.36 5.92
C PRO A 263 -8.78 0.76 4.52
N PHE A 264 -9.29 0.04 3.51
CA PHE A 264 -8.92 0.26 2.11
C PHE A 264 -9.05 1.73 1.65
N PRO A 265 -10.11 2.49 2.03
CA PRO A 265 -10.20 3.91 1.65
C PRO A 265 -9.02 4.75 2.16
N LEU A 266 -8.53 4.47 3.37
CA LEU A 266 -7.36 5.14 3.93
C LEU A 266 -6.09 4.72 3.20
N ALA A 267 -5.89 3.42 2.96
CA ALA A 267 -4.74 2.92 2.21
C ALA A 267 -4.61 3.63 0.85
N LEU A 268 -5.70 3.77 0.08
CA LEU A 268 -5.68 4.49 -1.20
C LEU A 268 -5.24 5.95 -1.07
N ARG A 269 -5.68 6.63 -0.01
CA ARG A 269 -5.35 8.04 0.21
C ARG A 269 -3.89 8.22 0.65
N ILE A 270 -3.34 7.26 1.39
CA ILE A 270 -1.92 7.18 1.70
C ILE A 270 -1.13 6.93 0.42
N TRP A 271 -1.54 5.96 -0.40
CA TRP A 271 -0.89 5.61 -1.67
C TRP A 271 -0.86 6.77 -2.67
N ASP A 272 -1.95 7.54 -2.80
CA ASP A 272 -1.99 8.75 -3.62
C ASP A 272 -0.80 9.67 -3.30
N VAL A 273 -0.51 9.88 -2.01
CA VAL A 273 0.56 10.78 -1.53
C VAL A 273 1.92 10.10 -1.53
N PHE A 274 1.98 8.82 -1.16
CA PHE A 274 3.21 8.03 -1.12
C PHE A 274 3.89 7.97 -2.48
N LEU A 275 3.14 7.70 -3.54
CA LEU A 275 3.68 7.67 -4.90
C LEU A 275 4.24 9.03 -5.35
N TYR A 276 3.75 10.14 -4.78
CA TYR A 276 4.19 11.49 -5.15
C TYR A 276 5.26 12.08 -4.24
N GLU A 277 5.18 11.88 -2.92
CA GLU A 277 6.07 12.46 -1.92
C GLU A 277 7.08 11.46 -1.33
N GLY A 278 7.00 10.19 -1.72
CA GLY A 278 7.87 9.11 -1.29
C GLY A 278 7.56 8.62 0.13
N VAL A 279 8.44 7.75 0.63
CA VAL A 279 8.26 7.02 1.91
C VAL A 279 8.08 7.90 3.14
N LYS A 280 8.48 9.18 3.09
CA LYS A 280 8.33 10.14 4.21
C LYS A 280 6.88 10.25 4.68
N ILE A 281 5.89 10.03 3.81
CA ILE A 281 4.48 10.04 4.24
C ILE A 281 4.16 8.87 5.18
N VAL A 282 4.83 7.72 5.04
CA VAL A 282 4.58 6.54 5.86
C VAL A 282 4.92 6.81 7.32
N PHE A 283 6.10 7.40 7.56
CA PHE A 283 6.51 7.89 8.88
C PHE A 283 5.52 8.89 9.46
N LYS A 284 5.09 9.88 8.64
CA LYS A 284 4.15 10.92 9.08
C LYS A 284 2.79 10.35 9.47
N VAL A 285 2.28 9.38 8.72
CA VAL A 285 1.00 8.71 9.03
C VAL A 285 1.13 7.91 10.31
N GLY A 286 2.20 7.15 10.50
CA GLY A 286 2.47 6.42 11.74
C GLY A 286 2.53 7.35 12.95
N LEU A 287 3.27 8.47 12.86
CA LEU A 287 3.33 9.47 13.93
C LEU A 287 1.99 10.14 14.18
N ALA A 288 1.21 10.42 13.14
CA ALA A 288 -0.12 11.01 13.28
C ALA A 288 -1.09 10.07 14.00
N LEU A 289 -1.04 8.76 13.72
CA LEU A 289 -1.83 7.74 14.44
C LEU A 289 -1.45 7.72 15.93
N LEU A 290 -0.15 7.62 16.24
CA LEU A 290 0.33 7.62 17.63
C LEU A 290 -0.03 8.92 18.36
N LYS A 291 0.05 10.06 17.67
CA LYS A 291 -0.32 11.35 18.21
C LYS A 291 -1.82 11.46 18.48
N TYR A 292 -2.66 10.93 17.59
CA TYR A 292 -4.11 10.92 17.77
C TYR A 292 -4.51 10.09 19.00
N CYS A 293 -3.92 8.89 19.15
CA CYS A 293 -4.23 7.98 20.25
C CYS A 293 -3.38 8.21 21.52
N HIS A 294 -2.63 9.31 21.60
CA HIS A 294 -1.62 9.53 22.66
C HIS A 294 -2.16 9.33 24.07
N GLU A 295 -3.29 9.97 24.38
CA GLU A 295 -3.90 9.96 25.72
C GLU A 295 -4.38 8.58 26.18
N ASP A 296 -4.69 7.70 25.24
CA ASP A 296 -5.11 6.33 25.55
C ASP A 296 -3.88 5.43 25.69
N LEU A 297 -2.93 5.52 24.75
CA LEU A 297 -1.75 4.66 24.71
C LEU A 297 -0.86 4.81 25.95
N ILE A 298 -0.71 6.02 26.50
CA ILE A 298 0.16 6.28 27.66
C ILE A 298 -0.33 5.61 28.96
N LYS A 299 -1.59 5.15 29.01
CA LYS A 299 -2.19 4.51 30.19
C LYS A 299 -2.12 2.99 30.15
N LEU A 300 -1.67 2.42 29.03
CA LEU A 300 -1.72 0.97 28.79
C LEU A 300 -0.39 0.31 29.14
N SER A 301 -0.46 -0.84 29.82
CA SER A 301 0.68 -1.74 29.99
C SER A 301 0.97 -2.52 28.71
N PHE A 302 2.15 -3.15 28.63
CA PHE A 302 2.68 -3.87 27.48
C PHE A 302 1.64 -4.63 26.64
N GLU A 303 0.91 -5.59 27.23
CA GLU A 303 -0.05 -6.43 26.49
C GLU A 303 -1.18 -5.62 25.85
N LYS A 304 -1.78 -4.72 26.63
CA LYS A 304 -2.88 -3.85 26.15
C LYS A 304 -2.37 -2.86 25.12
N LEU A 305 -1.15 -2.37 25.29
CA LEU A 305 -0.52 -1.42 24.40
C LEU A 305 -0.23 -2.04 23.04
N ILE A 306 0.32 -3.26 23.00
CA ILE A 306 0.52 -4.01 21.74
C ILE A 306 -0.81 -4.29 21.05
N HIS A 307 -1.85 -4.65 21.80
CA HIS A 307 -3.19 -4.84 21.23
C HIS A 307 -3.73 -3.55 20.61
N ALA A 308 -3.62 -2.41 21.31
CA ALA A 308 -4.06 -1.10 20.82
C ALA A 308 -3.28 -0.64 19.58
N LEU A 309 -1.96 -0.85 19.54
CA LEU A 309 -1.10 -0.48 18.42
C LEU A 309 -1.35 -1.33 17.15
N ARG A 310 -1.97 -2.49 17.30
CA ARG A 310 -2.39 -3.35 16.18
C ARG A 310 -3.83 -3.09 15.72
N ASN A 311 -4.65 -2.47 16.57
CA ASN A 311 -6.07 -2.26 16.35
C ASN A 311 -6.45 -0.81 16.70
N PHE A 312 -6.12 0.13 15.82
CA PHE A 312 -6.51 1.52 16.02
C PHE A 312 -8.03 1.71 15.94
N PRO A 313 -8.58 2.67 16.69
CA PRO A 313 -9.97 3.10 16.53
C PRO A 313 -10.30 3.54 15.10
N GLU A 314 -11.54 3.34 14.65
CA GLU A 314 -11.97 3.69 13.28
C GLU A 314 -11.88 5.19 12.99
N ASP A 315 -12.19 6.04 13.98
CA ASP A 315 -12.10 7.50 13.88
C ASP A 315 -10.65 7.98 13.73
N ALA A 316 -9.69 7.32 14.38
CA ALA A 316 -8.25 7.56 14.20
C ALA A 316 -7.78 7.24 12.76
N MET A 317 -8.53 6.40 12.04
CA MET A 317 -8.24 5.96 10.67
C MET A 317 -9.08 6.70 9.61
N ASP A 318 -9.81 7.75 9.98
CA ASP A 318 -10.48 8.61 9.01
C ASP A 318 -9.46 9.39 8.16
N PRO A 319 -9.44 9.23 6.82
CA PRO A 319 -8.45 9.88 5.96
C PRO A 319 -8.52 11.41 5.99
N ASP A 320 -9.71 11.98 6.20
CA ASP A 320 -9.92 13.43 6.20
C ASP A 320 -9.48 14.07 7.52
N THR A 321 -9.28 13.29 8.58
CA THR A 321 -8.72 13.72 9.87
C THR A 321 -7.23 13.40 9.97
N LEU A 322 -6.86 12.15 9.69
CA LEU A 322 -5.50 11.63 9.89
C LEU A 322 -4.47 12.27 8.94
N LEU A 323 -4.79 12.42 7.65
CA LEU A 323 -3.83 12.91 6.66
C LEU A 323 -3.48 14.39 6.85
N PRO A 324 -4.42 15.31 7.14
CA PRO A 324 -4.06 16.68 7.54
C PRO A 324 -3.12 16.74 8.73
N MET A 325 -3.33 15.92 9.76
CA MET A 325 -2.40 15.80 10.88
C MET A 325 -1.02 15.35 10.39
N ALA A 326 -0.94 14.27 9.61
CA ALA A 326 0.31 13.76 9.04
C ALA A 326 1.05 14.82 8.21
N TYR A 327 0.35 15.63 7.41
CA TYR A 327 0.98 16.67 6.59
C TYR A 327 1.65 17.78 7.41
N SER A 328 1.15 18.04 8.62
CA SER A 328 1.71 19.04 9.54
C SER A 328 3.02 18.59 10.21
N ILE A 329 3.24 17.27 10.28
CA ILE A 329 4.41 16.68 10.93
C ILE A 329 5.66 16.88 10.06
N LYS A 330 6.73 17.39 10.67
CA LYS A 330 8.02 17.63 10.03
C LYS A 330 8.98 16.49 10.39
N VAL A 331 9.49 15.77 9.40
CA VAL A 331 10.36 14.59 9.62
C VAL A 331 11.67 14.65 8.85
N SER A 332 11.84 15.59 7.90
CA SER A 332 12.92 15.47 6.90
C SER A 332 14.32 15.54 7.49
N ARG A 333 14.58 16.48 8.41
CA ARG A 333 15.90 16.62 9.05
C ARG A 333 16.18 15.45 9.98
N SER A 334 15.26 15.15 10.89
CA SER A 334 15.42 14.04 11.85
C SER A 334 15.58 12.68 11.17
N LEU A 335 14.92 12.44 10.02
CA LEU A 335 15.14 11.23 9.23
C LEU A 335 16.56 11.16 8.66
N GLU A 336 17.10 12.26 8.16
CA GLU A 336 18.47 12.31 7.63
C GLU A 336 19.48 12.07 8.75
N ASP A 337 19.35 12.80 9.87
CA ASP A 337 20.22 12.67 11.03
C ASP A 337 20.20 11.23 11.62
N SER A 338 19.02 10.64 11.79
CA SER A 338 18.87 9.27 12.30
C SER A 338 19.31 8.19 11.31
N LYS A 339 19.25 8.46 10.00
CA LYS A 339 19.82 7.56 8.99
C LYS A 339 21.34 7.50 9.13
N ASP A 340 21.98 8.66 9.20
CA ASP A 340 23.44 8.74 9.34
C ASP A 340 23.91 8.07 10.64
N GLU A 341 23.15 8.22 11.72
CA GLU A 341 23.40 7.53 12.97
C GLU A 341 23.29 6.01 12.82
N TYR A 342 22.21 5.51 12.23
CA TYR A 342 22.00 4.08 11.98
C TYR A 342 23.15 3.47 11.18
N GLU A 343 23.56 4.11 10.09
CA GLU A 343 24.67 3.63 9.25
C GLU A 343 26.01 3.63 10.01
N LYS A 344 26.27 4.62 10.87
CA LYS A 344 27.46 4.66 11.72
C LYS A 344 27.46 3.53 12.74
N GLN A 345 26.33 3.23 13.36
CA GLN A 345 26.19 2.13 14.32
C GLN A 345 26.42 0.77 13.63
N ASN A 346 25.81 0.56 12.47
CA ASN A 346 25.93 -0.69 11.74
C ASN A 346 27.37 -0.93 11.23
N ARG A 347 28.07 0.11 10.74
CA ARG A 347 29.48 0.01 10.35
C ARG A 347 30.39 -0.42 11.51
N LYS A 348 30.18 0.14 12.70
CA LYS A 348 30.94 -0.26 13.90
C LYS A 348 30.67 -1.70 14.29
N HIS A 349 29.42 -2.15 14.20
CA HIS A 349 29.04 -3.52 14.52
C HIS A 349 29.72 -4.53 13.59
N ILE A 350 29.67 -4.30 12.27
CA ILE A 350 30.34 -5.16 11.28
C ILE A 350 31.85 -5.25 11.54
N GLN A 351 32.51 -4.10 11.78
CA GLN A 351 33.95 -4.07 12.11
C GLN A 351 34.27 -4.86 13.39
N SER A 352 33.42 -4.78 14.42
CA SER A 352 33.61 -5.55 15.65
C SER A 352 33.44 -7.05 15.45
N THR A 353 32.47 -7.47 14.62
CA THR A 353 32.21 -8.90 14.35
C THR A 353 33.30 -9.52 13.47
N GLU A 354 33.84 -8.77 12.51
CA GLU A 354 34.98 -9.21 11.68
C GLU A 354 36.29 -9.35 12.46
N LEU A 355 36.51 -8.52 13.49
CA LEU A 355 37.67 -8.63 14.39
C LEU A 355 37.57 -9.85 15.31
N ILE A 356 36.35 -10.22 15.74
CA ILE A 356 36.11 -11.40 16.58
C ILE A 356 36.18 -12.70 15.75
N GLY A 357 35.75 -12.68 14.48
CA GLY A 357 35.82 -13.86 13.60
C GLY A 357 37.22 -14.19 13.05
N LYS A 358 38.22 -13.34 13.30
CA LYS A 358 39.62 -13.54 12.91
C LYS A 358 40.54 -13.88 14.09
N ALA A 359 40.02 -13.90 15.31
CA ALA A 359 40.69 -14.36 16.52
C ALA A 359 40.18 -15.76 16.88
#